data_AF-A0A7S5GIA4-F1
#
_entry.id   AF-A0A7S5GIA4-F1
#
_cell.length_a   1.000
_cell.length_b   1.000
_cell.length_c   1.000
_cell.angle_alpha   90.00
_cell.angle_beta   90.00
_cell.angle_gamma   90.00
#
_symmetry.space_group_name_H-M   'P 1'
#
loop_
_entity.id
_entity.type
_entity.pdbx_description
1 polymer ?
#
loop_
_entity_poly.entity_id
_entity_poly.type
_entity_poly.pdbx_seq_one_letter_code
_entity_poly.pdbx_strand_id
1 'polypeptide(L)'
;MDIEVPQAVLPDTVFEAVVRIPYDMQLKQVLANGKKGGLNVGAVLILPEGFELAPPSRISPEMKEKIGNLSFQNYGPTKKNILVIGPVPGKKYSEITFPILSPDPATNKDVHFLKYPIYVGGNRGRGQIYPDGTKSNNTVYNATAAGIVSKIIRKEKGGYEITITDALDGRQVVDIIPPGPELRVSEGESIKLDQPLTSNPNVGGFGQGDAEIVLQDPLRVQGLLFFLASVVLAQIFLVLKKKQFEKVQLSEMNF
;
A
#
# COMPACT_ATOMS: atom_id res chain seq x y z
N MET A 1 -5.35 -3.26 2.27
CA MET A 1 -4.55 -2.03 2.11
C MET A 1 -5.42 -1.10 1.32
N ASP A 2 -5.44 0.18 1.66
CA ASP A 2 -6.31 1.14 1.01
C ASP A 2 -5.61 2.49 0.86
N ILE A 3 -6.04 3.27 -0.11
CA ILE A 3 -5.54 4.62 -0.38
C ILE A 3 -6.71 5.55 -0.67
N GLU A 4 -6.77 6.63 0.09
CA GLU A 4 -7.75 7.69 -0.10
C GLU A 4 -7.04 8.94 -0.61
N VAL A 5 -7.51 9.46 -1.75
CA VAL A 5 -7.04 10.71 -2.35
C VAL A 5 -8.24 11.54 -2.80
N PRO A 6 -8.10 12.87 -2.90
CA PRO A 6 -9.13 13.70 -3.50
C PRO A 6 -9.40 13.27 -4.95
N GLN A 7 -10.67 13.33 -5.35
CA GLN A 7 -11.06 13.01 -6.73
C GLN A 7 -10.43 13.97 -7.75
N ALA A 8 -10.24 15.24 -7.38
CA ALA A 8 -9.57 16.24 -8.19
C ALA A 8 -8.79 17.22 -7.32
N VAL A 9 -7.71 17.76 -7.88
CA VAL A 9 -6.88 18.80 -7.26
C VAL A 9 -6.59 19.90 -8.28
N LEU A 10 -6.46 21.12 -7.78
CA LEU A 10 -5.99 22.26 -8.56
C LEU A 10 -4.46 22.24 -8.67
N PRO A 11 -3.85 22.91 -9.66
CA PRO A 11 -2.39 23.04 -9.74
C PRO A 11 -1.80 23.80 -8.54
N ASP A 12 -0.52 23.56 -8.25
CA ASP A 12 0.24 24.16 -7.12
C ASP A 12 -0.52 24.14 -5.78
N THR A 13 -1.23 23.04 -5.52
CA THR A 13 -2.03 22.86 -4.31
C THR A 13 -1.53 21.67 -3.50
N VAL A 14 -1.42 21.88 -2.18
CA VAL A 14 -1.08 20.80 -1.23
C VAL A 14 -2.35 20.04 -0.86
N PHE A 15 -2.30 18.71 -0.96
CA PHE A 15 -3.39 17.82 -0.59
C PHE A 15 -2.88 16.61 0.21
N GLU A 16 -3.82 15.93 0.87
CA GLU A 16 -3.54 14.72 1.66
C GLU A 16 -3.80 13.46 0.82
N ALA A 17 -2.84 12.55 0.78
CA ALA A 17 -3.05 11.16 0.37
C ALA A 17 -2.95 10.26 1.61
N VAL A 18 -4.03 9.59 1.98
CA VAL A 18 -4.12 8.78 3.20
C VAL A 18 -3.96 7.31 2.85
N VAL A 19 -2.89 6.68 3.32
CA VAL A 19 -2.62 5.26 3.12
C VAL A 19 -2.99 4.50 4.39
N ARG A 20 -3.89 3.51 4.26
CA ARG A 20 -4.33 2.67 5.37
C ARG A 20 -3.73 1.26 5.25
N ILE A 21 -3.03 0.85 6.30
CA ILE A 21 -2.41 -0.47 6.44
C ILE A 21 -3.07 -1.18 7.62
N PRO A 22 -4.33 -1.64 7.47
CA PRO A 22 -5.07 -2.24 8.57
C PRO A 22 -4.43 -3.55 9.01
N TYR A 23 -4.44 -3.86 10.31
CA TYR A 23 -4.09 -5.16 10.87
C TYR A 23 -4.65 -5.36 12.27
N ASP A 24 -4.72 -6.61 12.71
CA ASP A 24 -5.13 -6.93 14.07
C ASP A 24 -4.02 -6.56 15.07
N MET A 25 -4.29 -5.54 15.88
CA MET A 25 -3.38 -4.97 16.87
C MET A 25 -3.05 -5.92 18.03
N GLN A 26 -3.82 -7.00 18.21
CA GLN A 26 -3.55 -8.04 19.21
C GLN A 26 -2.47 -9.03 18.74
N LEU A 27 -2.27 -9.15 17.43
CA LEU A 27 -1.27 -10.06 16.88
C LEU A 27 0.14 -9.57 17.17
N LYS A 28 1.02 -10.53 17.47
CA LYS A 28 2.45 -10.32 17.67
C LYS A 28 3.22 -11.16 16.66
N GLN A 29 4.28 -10.59 16.12
CA GLN A 29 5.18 -11.27 15.18
C GLN A 29 6.44 -11.78 15.89
N VAL A 30 7.13 -12.72 15.26
CA VAL A 30 8.45 -13.16 15.69
C VAL A 30 9.51 -12.11 15.35
N LEU A 31 10.20 -11.60 16.38
CA LEU A 31 11.34 -10.69 16.24
C LEU A 31 12.61 -11.46 15.86
N ALA A 32 13.66 -10.74 15.46
CA ALA A 32 14.94 -11.35 15.07
C ALA A 32 15.56 -12.24 16.18
N ASN A 33 15.25 -11.97 17.45
CA ASN A 33 15.71 -12.77 18.59
C ASN A 33 14.79 -13.97 18.94
N GLY A 34 13.74 -14.23 18.14
CA GLY A 34 12.78 -15.30 18.36
C GLY A 34 11.63 -14.99 19.34
N LYS A 35 11.66 -13.85 20.04
CA LYS A 35 10.56 -13.43 20.93
C LYS A 35 9.38 -12.86 20.14
N LYS A 36 8.17 -12.93 20.69
CA LYS A 36 6.97 -12.31 20.12
C LYS A 36 6.92 -10.81 20.46
N GLY A 37 6.75 -9.95 19.46
CA GLY A 37 6.72 -8.49 19.60
C GLY A 37 5.74 -7.80 18.64
N GLY A 38 5.66 -6.48 18.73
CA GLY A 38 4.78 -5.67 17.89
C GLY A 38 5.18 -5.67 16.41
N LEU A 39 4.23 -5.27 15.56
CA LEU A 39 4.45 -5.07 14.13
C LEU A 39 4.80 -3.62 13.84
N ASN A 40 5.74 -3.45 12.91
CA ASN A 40 6.00 -2.16 12.28
C ASN A 40 5.36 -2.15 10.90
N VAL A 41 5.13 -0.96 10.38
CA VAL A 41 4.61 -0.74 9.03
C VAL A 41 5.57 0.13 8.22
N GLY A 42 5.43 0.04 6.91
CA GLY A 42 6.08 0.92 5.95
C GLY A 42 5.26 0.99 4.67
N ALA A 43 5.46 2.04 3.90
CA ALA A 43 4.77 2.22 2.63
C ALA A 43 5.69 2.85 1.59
N VAL A 44 5.37 2.56 0.33
CA VAL A 44 5.87 3.25 -0.86
C VAL A 44 4.69 3.82 -1.61
N LEU A 45 4.75 5.09 -1.96
CA LEU A 45 3.74 5.81 -2.73
C LEU A 45 4.39 6.29 -4.02
N ILE A 46 3.86 5.85 -5.15
CA ILE A 46 4.32 6.18 -6.49
C ILE A 46 3.33 7.17 -7.08
N LEU A 47 3.77 8.41 -7.24
CA LEU A 47 2.98 9.50 -7.77
C LEU A 47 3.30 9.72 -9.26
N PRO A 48 2.40 10.37 -10.00
CA PRO A 48 2.68 10.83 -11.35
C PRO A 48 3.86 11.80 -11.38
N GLU A 49 4.52 11.91 -12.53
CA GLU A 49 5.61 12.87 -12.69
C GLU A 49 5.15 14.30 -12.40
N GLY A 50 6.02 15.08 -11.76
CA GLY A 50 5.74 16.44 -11.30
C GLY A 50 5.07 16.55 -9.93
N PHE A 51 4.39 15.51 -9.45
CA PHE A 51 3.91 15.47 -8.06
C PHE A 51 5.08 15.18 -7.12
N GLU A 52 5.17 15.89 -6.01
CA GLU A 52 6.24 15.71 -5.04
C GLU A 52 5.76 15.92 -3.60
N LEU A 53 6.62 15.59 -2.64
CA LEU A 53 6.36 15.87 -1.23
C LEU A 53 6.27 17.39 -1.01
N ALA A 54 5.21 17.83 -0.33
CA ALA A 54 5.02 19.25 -0.07
C ALA A 54 6.15 19.82 0.82
N PRO A 55 6.71 20.99 0.48
CA PRO A 55 7.70 21.65 1.33
C PRO A 55 7.13 21.94 2.73
N PRO A 56 7.93 21.81 3.82
CA PRO A 56 7.44 22.03 5.19
C PRO A 56 6.82 23.40 5.45
N SER A 57 7.17 24.42 4.65
CA SER A 57 6.59 25.77 4.70
C SER A 57 5.16 25.85 4.15
N ARG A 58 4.76 24.94 3.26
CA ARG A 58 3.44 24.90 2.62
C ARG A 58 2.45 23.99 3.34
N ILE A 59 2.91 23.17 4.28
CA ILE A 59 2.06 22.25 5.05
C ILE A 59 1.37 23.01 6.18
N SER A 60 0.04 22.90 6.24
CA SER A 60 -0.78 23.53 7.28
C SER A 60 -0.49 22.95 8.68
N PRO A 61 -0.72 23.70 9.77
CA PRO A 61 -0.51 23.20 11.13
C PRO A 61 -1.32 21.94 11.45
N GLU A 62 -2.57 21.87 10.99
CA GLU A 62 -3.45 20.71 11.16
C GLU A 62 -2.87 19.45 10.49
N MET A 63 -2.36 19.58 9.27
CA MET A 63 -1.74 18.47 8.55
C MET A 63 -0.42 18.03 9.21
N LYS A 64 0.36 18.97 9.74
CA LYS A 64 1.58 18.65 10.52
C LYS A 64 1.27 17.82 11.76
N GLU A 65 0.16 18.11 12.44
CA GLU A 65 -0.26 17.33 13.61
C GLU A 65 -0.61 15.89 13.23
N LYS A 66 -1.36 15.68 12.13
CA LYS A 66 -1.68 14.35 11.61
C LYS A 66 -0.43 13.54 11.21
N ILE A 67 0.52 14.19 10.55
CA ILE A 67 1.80 13.57 10.15
C ILE A 67 2.64 13.22 11.40
N GLY A 68 2.59 14.07 12.42
CA GLY A 68 3.37 13.92 13.64
C GLY A 68 4.87 13.88 13.34
N ASN A 69 5.54 12.79 13.76
CA ASN A 69 6.99 12.64 13.65
C ASN A 69 7.40 11.73 12.47
N LEU A 70 6.53 11.57 11.48
CA LEU A 70 6.86 10.79 10.29
C LEU A 70 7.86 11.56 9.41
N SER A 71 8.82 10.83 8.86
CA SER A 71 9.85 11.37 7.96
C SER A 71 9.78 10.65 6.63
N PHE A 72 9.34 11.36 5.60
CA PHE A 72 9.24 10.85 4.24
C PHE A 72 10.59 10.98 3.52
N GLN A 73 10.95 9.96 2.75
CA GLN A 73 12.16 9.94 1.95
C GLN A 73 11.81 9.74 0.48
N ASN A 74 12.60 10.33 -0.40
CA ASN A 74 12.49 10.03 -1.83
C ASN A 74 13.17 8.69 -2.11
N TYR A 75 12.60 7.88 -3.01
CA TYR A 75 13.15 6.58 -3.39
C TYR A 75 14.58 6.69 -3.96
N GLY A 76 14.89 7.80 -4.62
CA GLY A 76 16.23 8.12 -5.06
C GLY A 76 16.39 9.63 -5.31
N PRO A 77 17.63 10.10 -5.55
CA PRO A 77 17.91 11.54 -5.69
C PRO A 77 17.12 12.21 -6.82
N THR A 78 16.85 11.49 -7.91
CA THR A 78 16.12 11.98 -9.09
C THR A 78 14.63 11.66 -9.05
N LYS A 79 14.19 10.74 -8.18
CA LYS A 79 12.82 10.23 -8.12
C LYS A 79 12.04 10.88 -6.98
N LYS A 80 11.72 12.16 -7.16
CA LYS A 80 10.96 12.97 -6.18
C LYS A 80 9.48 12.58 -6.06
N ASN A 81 8.93 11.98 -7.10
CA ASN A 81 7.56 11.50 -7.16
C ASN A 81 7.34 10.13 -6.49
N ILE A 82 8.41 9.44 -6.08
CA ILE A 82 8.31 8.17 -5.37
C ILE A 82 8.73 8.38 -3.92
N LEU A 83 7.77 8.26 -3.02
CA LEU A 83 7.94 8.51 -1.60
C LEU A 83 7.95 7.20 -0.82
N VAL A 84 8.88 7.07 0.11
CA VAL A 84 9.04 5.90 0.98
C VAL A 84 8.98 6.35 2.43
N ILE A 85 8.31 5.55 3.26
CA ILE A 85 8.19 5.75 4.70
C ILE A 85 8.35 4.41 5.43
N GLY A 86 9.05 4.44 6.56
CA GLY A 86 9.20 3.28 7.44
C GLY A 86 10.66 2.90 7.70
N PRO A 87 10.89 1.96 8.63
CA PRO A 87 9.88 1.30 9.47
C PRO A 87 9.37 2.20 10.59
N VAL A 88 8.05 2.23 10.81
CA VAL A 88 7.41 2.98 11.92
C VAL A 88 6.49 2.08 12.76
N PRO A 89 6.23 2.41 14.05
CA PRO A 89 5.39 1.59 14.90
C PRO A 89 3.95 1.44 14.36
N GLY A 90 3.55 0.21 14.02
CA GLY A 90 2.25 -0.05 13.38
C GLY A 90 1.06 0.31 14.26
N LYS A 91 1.20 0.18 15.59
CA LYS A 91 0.15 0.53 16.55
C LYS A 91 -0.21 2.02 16.54
N LYS A 92 0.75 2.88 16.19
CA LYS A 92 0.56 4.33 16.13
C LYS A 92 0.20 4.79 14.71
N TYR A 93 0.78 4.16 13.70
CA TYR A 93 0.72 4.62 12.31
C TYR A 93 0.06 3.57 11.40
N SER A 94 -1.10 3.03 11.80
CA SER A 94 -1.92 2.19 10.91
C SER A 94 -2.44 2.97 9.70
N GLU A 95 -2.54 4.28 9.84
CA GLU A 95 -2.90 5.24 8.80
C GLU A 95 -1.75 6.24 8.67
N ILE A 96 -1.34 6.53 7.44
CA ILE A 96 -0.23 7.40 7.11
C ILE A 96 -0.72 8.46 6.12
N THR A 97 -0.72 9.71 6.54
CA THR A 97 -1.07 10.85 5.70
C THR A 97 0.17 11.41 5.01
N PHE A 98 0.19 11.38 3.68
CA PHE A 98 1.23 11.97 2.85
C PHE A 98 0.83 13.38 2.41
N PRO A 99 1.63 14.41 2.71
CA PRO A 99 1.40 15.76 2.20
C PRO A 99 1.98 15.90 0.80
N ILE A 100 1.12 15.91 -0.22
CA ILE A 100 1.56 15.96 -1.62
C ILE A 100 1.30 17.35 -2.21
N LEU A 101 2.28 17.88 -2.93
CA LEU A 101 2.14 19.08 -3.75
C LEU A 101 1.85 18.66 -5.19
N SER A 102 0.75 19.16 -5.74
CA SER A 102 0.41 19.00 -7.15
C SER A 102 1.26 19.93 -8.04
N PRO A 103 1.66 19.46 -9.23
CA PRO A 103 2.40 20.27 -10.20
C PRO A 103 1.52 21.36 -10.82
N ASP A 104 2.17 22.33 -11.47
CA ASP A 104 1.50 23.37 -12.25
C ASP A 104 1.89 23.28 -13.75
N PRO A 105 0.96 22.91 -14.65
CA PRO A 105 1.17 22.89 -16.10
C PRO A 105 1.55 24.25 -16.72
N ALA A 106 1.28 25.37 -16.03
CA ALA A 106 1.70 26.68 -16.53
C ALA A 106 3.23 26.81 -16.50
N THR A 107 3.87 26.30 -15.44
CA THR A 107 5.32 26.37 -15.21
C THR A 107 6.06 25.14 -15.71
N ASN A 108 5.49 23.93 -15.58
CA ASN A 108 6.07 22.68 -16.04
C ASN A 108 5.36 22.18 -17.31
N LYS A 109 6.08 22.15 -18.45
CA LYS A 109 5.51 21.76 -19.75
C LYS A 109 5.33 20.25 -19.94
N ASP A 110 5.96 19.44 -19.10
CA ASP A 110 5.87 17.97 -19.17
C ASP A 110 4.61 17.44 -18.46
N VAL A 111 3.87 18.33 -17.77
CA VAL A 111 2.65 17.99 -17.03
C VAL A 111 1.43 18.58 -17.73
N HIS A 112 0.33 17.84 -17.74
CA HIS A 112 -0.91 18.22 -18.40
C HIS A 112 -2.13 18.01 -17.50
N PHE A 113 -3.22 18.73 -17.77
CA PHE A 113 -4.49 18.53 -17.06
C PHE A 113 -5.18 17.25 -17.51
N LEU A 114 -4.88 16.16 -16.82
CA LEU A 114 -5.33 14.80 -17.09
C LEU A 114 -5.73 14.09 -15.79
N LYS A 115 -6.32 12.91 -15.95
CA LYS A 115 -6.49 11.94 -14.88
C LYS A 115 -5.24 11.07 -14.81
N TYR A 116 -4.63 10.99 -13.64
CA TYR A 116 -3.40 10.26 -13.41
C TYR A 116 -3.58 9.12 -12.41
N PRO A 117 -2.89 7.98 -12.59
CA PRO A 117 -2.87 6.91 -11.61
C PRO A 117 -1.89 7.21 -10.47
N ILE A 118 -2.24 6.77 -9.28
CA ILE A 118 -1.37 6.72 -8.09
C ILE A 118 -1.29 5.27 -7.66
N TYR A 119 -0.08 4.76 -7.44
CA TYR A 119 0.13 3.40 -6.95
C TYR A 119 0.72 3.43 -5.56
N VAL A 120 0.30 2.50 -4.73
CA VAL A 120 0.80 2.39 -3.37
C VAL A 120 1.13 0.94 -3.05
N GLY A 121 2.23 0.73 -2.34
CA GLY A 121 2.60 -0.52 -1.71
C GLY A 121 2.71 -0.32 -0.20
N GLY A 122 2.11 -1.21 0.59
CA GLY A 122 2.13 -1.14 2.04
C GLY A 122 2.55 -2.46 2.63
N ASN A 123 3.53 -2.44 3.54
CA ASN A 123 3.97 -3.63 4.27
C ASN A 123 3.67 -3.48 5.76
N ARG A 124 3.28 -4.59 6.38
CA ARG A 124 3.25 -4.76 7.84
C ARG A 124 4.04 -5.99 8.25
N GLY A 125 4.77 -5.90 9.34
CA GLY A 125 5.60 -6.99 9.85
C GLY A 125 6.90 -7.20 9.07
N ARG A 126 7.66 -8.24 9.44
CA ARG A 126 8.99 -8.54 8.91
C ARG A 126 8.93 -9.39 7.64
N GLY A 127 9.89 -9.18 6.75
CA GLY A 127 10.08 -9.98 5.53
C GLY A 127 10.64 -11.38 5.78
N GLN A 128 10.53 -12.22 4.75
CA GLN A 128 10.90 -13.64 4.78
C GLN A 128 12.32 -13.90 4.27
N ILE A 129 12.87 -12.98 3.49
CA ILE A 129 14.15 -13.13 2.77
C ILE A 129 14.96 -11.85 2.97
N TYR A 130 16.26 -11.99 3.20
CA TYR A 130 17.21 -10.89 3.28
C TYR A 130 17.77 -10.53 1.89
N PRO A 131 18.35 -9.33 1.70
CA PRO A 131 18.91 -8.93 0.40
C PRO A 131 20.02 -9.85 -0.14
N ASP A 132 20.68 -10.61 0.72
CA ASP A 132 21.69 -11.63 0.35
C ASP A 132 21.07 -12.97 -0.11
N GLY A 133 19.74 -13.07 -0.13
CA GLY A 133 18.99 -14.27 -0.50
C GLY A 133 18.75 -15.25 0.66
N THR A 134 19.29 -14.98 1.86
CA THR A 134 19.10 -15.87 3.00
C THR A 134 17.69 -15.76 3.59
N LYS A 135 17.17 -16.88 4.12
CA LYS A 135 15.86 -16.92 4.79
C LYS A 135 15.94 -16.27 6.18
N SER A 136 14.90 -15.51 6.52
CA SER A 136 14.71 -14.98 7.87
C SER A 136 14.03 -15.99 8.79
N ASN A 137 14.06 -15.72 10.10
CA ASN A 137 13.31 -16.51 11.08
C ASN A 137 11.78 -16.24 11.07
N ASN A 138 11.26 -15.48 10.09
CA ASN A 138 9.82 -15.23 9.89
C ASN A 138 9.28 -15.96 8.64
N THR A 139 9.77 -17.17 8.39
CA THR A 139 9.36 -18.01 7.26
C THR A 139 9.32 -19.48 7.66
N VAL A 140 8.83 -20.33 6.76
CA VAL A 140 8.81 -21.78 6.92
C VAL A 140 10.15 -22.39 6.50
N TYR A 141 10.64 -23.31 7.32
CA TYR A 141 11.81 -24.12 7.00
C TYR A 141 11.35 -25.50 6.53
N ASN A 142 11.84 -25.92 5.37
CA ASN A 142 11.51 -27.18 4.72
C ASN A 142 12.68 -28.15 4.84
N ALA A 143 12.38 -29.45 4.73
CA ALA A 143 13.36 -30.52 4.76
C ALA A 143 14.26 -30.48 3.51
N THR A 144 15.58 -30.51 3.71
CA THR A 144 16.55 -30.53 2.61
C THR A 144 16.65 -31.91 1.94
N ALA A 145 16.22 -32.98 2.62
CA ALA A 145 16.23 -34.34 2.11
C ALA A 145 15.00 -35.13 2.57
N ALA A 146 14.64 -36.17 1.82
CA ALA A 146 13.67 -37.17 2.27
C ALA A 146 14.37 -38.18 3.20
N GLY A 147 13.66 -38.71 4.19
CA GLY A 147 14.24 -39.67 5.12
C GLY A 147 13.49 -39.78 6.43
N ILE A 148 14.18 -40.24 7.47
CA ILE A 148 13.65 -40.35 8.84
C ILE A 148 14.36 -39.32 9.73
N VAL A 149 13.57 -38.56 10.49
CA VAL A 149 14.08 -37.62 11.49
C VAL A 149 14.75 -38.41 12.60
N SER A 150 16.07 -38.37 12.66
CA SER A 150 16.87 -39.20 13.57
C SER A 150 17.11 -38.54 14.92
N LYS A 151 17.25 -37.21 14.92
CA LYS A 151 17.53 -36.43 16.13
C LYS A 151 17.09 -34.98 15.98
N ILE A 152 16.52 -34.42 17.04
CA ILE A 152 16.17 -32.99 17.14
C ILE A 152 16.87 -32.42 18.37
N ILE A 153 17.87 -31.55 18.15
CA ILE A 153 18.59 -30.86 19.23
C ILE A 153 18.09 -29.42 19.32
N ARG A 154 17.62 -29.02 20.51
CA ARG A 154 17.26 -27.63 20.79
C ARG A 154 18.51 -26.85 21.20
N LYS A 155 18.79 -25.73 20.53
CA LYS A 155 19.96 -24.88 20.84
C LYS A 155 19.67 -23.96 22.03
N GLU A 156 20.71 -23.61 22.80
CA GLU A 156 20.60 -22.75 24.00
C GLU A 156 20.01 -21.37 23.71
N LYS A 157 20.37 -20.78 22.55
CA LYS A 157 19.85 -19.47 22.09
C LYS A 157 18.48 -19.56 21.39
N GLY A 158 17.82 -20.72 21.50
CA GLY A 158 16.63 -21.07 20.75
C GLY A 158 16.94 -21.56 19.34
N GLY A 159 15.94 -22.15 18.68
CA GLY A 159 16.10 -22.85 17.40
C GLY A 159 16.40 -24.34 17.55
N TYR A 160 16.52 -25.01 16.42
CA TYR A 160 16.61 -26.46 16.32
C TYR A 160 17.71 -26.87 15.35
N GLU A 161 18.31 -28.03 15.62
CA GLU A 161 19.16 -28.75 14.69
C GLU A 161 18.53 -30.11 14.47
N ILE A 162 18.18 -30.41 13.22
CA ILE A 162 17.43 -31.60 12.84
C ILE A 162 18.33 -32.45 11.96
N THR A 163 18.60 -33.67 12.42
CA THR A 163 19.35 -34.66 11.65
C THR A 163 18.36 -35.56 10.93
N ILE A 164 18.40 -35.56 9.61
CA ILE A 164 17.59 -36.39 8.72
C ILE A 164 18.49 -37.47 8.15
N THR A 165 18.15 -38.74 8.37
CA THR A 165 18.87 -39.86 7.77
C THR A 165 18.09 -40.35 6.55
N ASP A 166 18.76 -40.36 5.40
CA ASP A 166 18.23 -40.92 4.17
C ASP A 166 17.98 -42.43 4.36
N ALA A 167 16.76 -42.88 4.02
CA ALA A 167 16.36 -44.26 4.17
C ALA A 167 17.03 -45.22 3.16
N LEU A 168 17.56 -44.70 2.04
CA LEU A 168 18.17 -45.49 0.98
C LEU A 168 19.70 -45.59 1.16
N ASP A 169 20.35 -44.45 1.42
CA ASP A 169 21.82 -44.35 1.37
C ASP A 169 22.46 -44.21 2.76
N GLY A 170 21.66 -44.06 3.83
CA GLY A 170 22.13 -43.85 5.19
C GLY A 170 22.85 -42.51 5.42
N ARG A 171 22.89 -41.63 4.41
CA ARG A 171 23.50 -40.29 4.52
C ARG A 171 22.70 -39.43 5.48
N GLN A 172 23.41 -38.69 6.33
CA GLN A 172 22.80 -37.75 7.26
C GLN A 172 22.92 -36.32 6.73
N VAL A 173 21.79 -35.61 6.71
CA VAL A 173 21.71 -34.19 6.40
C VAL A 173 21.26 -33.45 7.66
N VAL A 174 21.88 -32.30 7.93
CA VAL A 174 21.60 -31.50 9.11
C VAL A 174 20.93 -30.19 8.68
N ASP A 175 19.67 -30.04 9.08
CA ASP A 175 18.89 -28.83 8.86
C ASP A 175 18.92 -27.95 10.12
N ILE A 176 19.32 -26.68 9.95
CA ILE A 176 19.42 -25.71 11.05
C ILE A 176 18.26 -24.73 10.95
N ILE A 177 17.46 -24.66 12.02
CA ILE A 177 16.29 -23.78 12.12
C ILE A 177 16.57 -22.70 13.19
N PRO A 178 16.47 -21.40 12.84
CA PRO A 178 16.68 -20.32 13.80
C PRO A 178 15.54 -20.22 14.83
N PRO A 179 15.72 -19.46 15.92
CA PRO A 179 14.66 -19.25 16.90
C PRO A 179 13.47 -18.49 16.31
N GLY A 180 12.26 -18.99 16.56
CA GLY A 180 11.01 -18.32 16.16
C GLY A 180 9.94 -19.28 15.64
N PRO A 181 10.18 -19.97 14.50
CA PRO A 181 9.24 -20.95 13.97
C PRO A 181 9.05 -22.13 14.94
N GLU A 182 7.80 -22.57 15.11
CA GLU A 182 7.47 -23.72 15.96
C GLU A 182 7.60 -25.00 15.14
N LEU A 183 8.17 -26.06 15.74
CA LEU A 183 8.42 -27.32 15.04
C LEU A 183 7.13 -28.13 14.87
N ARG A 184 6.96 -28.78 13.72
CA ARG A 184 5.79 -29.64 13.41
C ARG A 184 6.09 -31.13 13.33
N VAL A 185 7.37 -31.50 13.27
CA VAL A 185 7.82 -32.88 13.10
C VAL A 185 8.38 -33.43 14.40
N SER A 186 8.32 -34.75 14.58
CA SER A 186 8.85 -35.47 15.75
C SER A 186 10.00 -36.39 15.37
N GLU A 187 10.81 -36.79 16.36
CA GLU A 187 11.84 -37.82 16.15
C GLU A 187 11.19 -39.16 15.74
N GLY A 188 11.79 -39.86 14.78
CA GLY A 188 11.27 -41.11 14.20
C GLY A 188 10.27 -40.93 13.06
N GLU A 189 9.87 -39.70 12.75
CA GLU A 189 8.92 -39.42 11.65
C GLU A 189 9.60 -39.54 10.28
N SER A 190 8.90 -40.14 9.30
CA SER A 190 9.33 -40.12 7.91
C SER A 190 8.85 -38.85 7.22
N ILE A 191 9.78 -38.13 6.61
CA ILE A 191 9.55 -36.86 5.92
C ILE A 191 10.00 -36.95 4.46
N LYS A 192 9.33 -36.17 3.60
CA LYS A 192 9.66 -36.03 2.18
C LYS A 192 10.55 -34.82 1.94
N LEU A 193 11.26 -34.82 0.82
CA LEU A 193 11.95 -33.63 0.31
C LEU A 193 10.97 -32.45 0.24
N ASP A 194 11.42 -31.27 0.66
CA ASP A 194 10.65 -30.02 0.72
C ASP A 194 9.43 -30.03 1.65
N GLN A 195 9.24 -31.07 2.47
CA GLN A 195 8.19 -31.09 3.49
C GLN A 195 8.46 -30.02 4.55
N PRO A 196 7.46 -29.21 4.96
CA PRO A 196 7.64 -28.18 5.98
C PRO A 196 7.94 -28.80 7.34
N LEU A 197 9.09 -28.46 7.92
CA LEU A 197 9.52 -28.86 9.26
C LEU A 197 8.88 -27.98 10.33
N THR A 198 8.54 -26.73 10.00
CA THR A 198 8.01 -25.75 10.94
C THR A 198 6.64 -25.23 10.56
N SER A 199 5.94 -24.63 11.53
CA SER A 199 4.78 -23.79 11.26
C SER A 199 5.21 -22.47 10.60
N ASN A 200 4.26 -21.76 9.99
CA ASN A 200 4.51 -20.42 9.44
C ASN A 200 4.33 -19.36 10.55
N PRO A 201 5.41 -18.72 11.05
CA PRO A 201 5.31 -17.69 12.07
C PRO A 201 4.80 -16.34 11.54
N ASN A 202 4.68 -16.18 10.21
CA ASN A 202 4.38 -14.91 9.59
C ASN A 202 2.92 -14.49 9.81
N VAL A 203 2.73 -13.35 10.48
CA VAL A 203 1.44 -12.67 10.65
C VAL A 203 1.40 -11.30 9.94
N GLY A 204 2.47 -10.98 9.21
CA GLY A 204 2.60 -9.76 8.42
C GLY A 204 1.95 -9.88 7.05
N GLY A 205 2.37 -9.01 6.13
CA GLY A 205 1.95 -9.07 4.74
C GLY A 205 2.25 -7.77 3.99
N PHE A 206 2.38 -7.91 2.68
CA PHE A 206 2.45 -6.81 1.74
C PHE A 206 1.15 -6.72 0.96
N GLY A 207 0.62 -5.50 0.83
CA GLY A 207 -0.54 -5.20 0.00
C GLY A 207 -0.18 -4.13 -1.02
N GLN A 208 -0.93 -4.10 -2.10
CA GLN A 208 -0.89 -3.05 -3.11
C GLN A 208 -2.27 -2.43 -3.24
N GLY A 209 -2.30 -1.18 -3.70
CA GLY A 209 -3.52 -0.47 -4.04
C GLY A 209 -3.23 0.57 -5.11
N ASP A 210 -4.28 0.97 -5.78
CA ASP A 210 -4.28 1.98 -6.81
C ASP A 210 -5.40 2.99 -6.56
N ALA A 211 -5.16 4.22 -6.96
CA ALA A 211 -6.15 5.29 -6.96
C ALA A 211 -5.91 6.15 -8.19
N GLU A 212 -6.86 7.04 -8.47
CA GLU A 212 -6.73 8.00 -9.56
C GLU A 212 -6.99 9.40 -9.04
N ILE A 213 -6.27 10.37 -9.59
CA ILE A 213 -6.40 11.78 -9.26
C ILE A 213 -6.56 12.60 -10.53
N VAL A 214 -7.52 13.54 -10.55
CA VAL A 214 -7.67 14.47 -11.66
C VAL A 214 -6.92 15.76 -11.35
N LEU A 215 -5.92 16.11 -12.17
CA LEU A 215 -5.34 17.45 -12.14
C LEU A 215 -6.27 18.37 -12.95
N GLN A 216 -7.02 19.21 -12.25
CA GLN A 216 -8.11 19.99 -12.83
C GLN A 216 -7.69 21.43 -13.12
N ASP A 217 -8.09 21.93 -14.29
CA ASP A 217 -7.97 23.33 -14.65
C ASP A 217 -9.23 24.10 -14.18
N PRO A 218 -9.09 25.14 -13.32
CA PRO A 218 -10.20 25.98 -12.92
C PRO A 218 -11.02 26.56 -14.09
N LEU A 219 -10.37 26.88 -15.21
CA LEU A 219 -11.03 27.47 -16.38
C LEU A 219 -11.96 26.47 -17.07
N ARG A 220 -11.62 25.18 -17.09
CA ARG A 220 -12.49 24.12 -17.62
C ARG A 220 -13.80 24.03 -16.82
N VAL A 221 -13.71 24.15 -15.49
CA VAL A 221 -14.88 24.12 -14.61
C VAL A 221 -15.74 25.37 -14.79
N GLN A 222 -15.12 26.56 -14.87
CA GLN A 222 -15.86 27.81 -15.12
C GLN A 222 -16.58 27.80 -16.47
N GLY A 223 -15.91 27.34 -17.53
CA GLY A 223 -16.52 27.17 -18.86
C GLY A 223 -17.68 26.18 -18.85
N LEU A 224 -17.53 25.06 -18.12
CA LEU A 224 -18.60 24.09 -17.95
C LEU A 224 -19.82 24.69 -17.23
N LEU A 225 -19.62 25.47 -16.17
CA LEU A 225 -20.72 26.11 -15.44
C LEU A 225 -21.49 27.11 -16.32
N PHE A 226 -20.78 27.91 -17.13
CA PHE A 226 -21.41 28.83 -18.07
C PHE A 226 -22.21 28.07 -19.15
N PHE A 227 -21.65 26.98 -19.69
CA PHE A 227 -22.35 26.13 -20.64
C PHE A 227 -23.61 25.49 -20.04
N LEU A 228 -23.54 24.98 -18.80
CA LEU A 228 -24.71 24.42 -18.12
C LEU A 228 -25.80 25.48 -17.90
N ALA A 229 -25.42 26.70 -17.52
CA ALA A 229 -26.36 27.80 -17.37
C ALA A 229 -27.04 28.16 -18.71
N SER A 230 -26.30 28.17 -19.82
CA SER A 230 -26.87 28.45 -21.14
C SER A 230 -27.81 27.34 -21.61
N VAL A 231 -27.50 26.07 -21.32
CA VAL A 231 -28.38 24.92 -21.59
C VAL A 231 -29.68 25.03 -20.79
N VAL A 232 -29.61 25.33 -19.49
CA VAL A 232 -30.80 25.52 -18.64
C VAL A 232 -31.66 26.67 -19.18
N LEU A 233 -31.04 27.79 -19.55
CA LEU A 233 -31.76 28.94 -20.12
C LEU A 233 -32.45 28.56 -21.45
N ALA A 234 -31.77 27.84 -22.33
CA ALA A 234 -32.34 27.36 -23.59
C ALA A 234 -33.52 26.40 -23.35
N GLN A 235 -33.40 25.46 -22.40
CA GLN A 235 -34.49 24.55 -22.02
C GLN A 235 -35.72 25.32 -21.52
N ILE A 236 -35.53 26.32 -20.66
CA ILE A 236 -36.61 27.19 -20.17
C ILE A 236 -37.29 27.90 -21.33
N PHE A 237 -36.52 28.54 -22.22
CA PHE A 237 -37.10 29.27 -23.36
C PHE A 237 -37.83 28.36 -24.33
N LEU A 238 -37.34 27.16 -24.61
CA LEU A 238 -38.02 26.19 -25.47
C LEU A 238 -39.38 25.76 -24.87
N VAL A 239 -39.42 25.50 -23.57
CA VAL A 239 -40.67 25.14 -22.87
C VAL A 239 -41.65 26.32 -22.86
N LEU A 240 -41.18 27.52 -22.53
CA LEU A 240 -42.01 28.73 -22.55
C LEU A 240 -42.56 29.01 -23.96
N LYS A 241 -41.73 28.86 -24.99
CA LYS A 241 -42.15 29.07 -26.38
C LYS A 241 -43.18 28.04 -26.83
N LYS A 242 -42.97 26.76 -26.46
CA LYS A 242 -43.97 25.70 -26.69
C LYS A 242 -45.30 26.05 -26.00
N LYS A 243 -45.27 26.43 -24.73
CA LYS A 243 -46.48 26.82 -23.97
C LYS A 243 -47.17 28.06 -24.52
N GLN A 244 -46.41 29.00 -25.08
CA GLN A 244 -46.97 30.15 -25.78
C GLN A 244 -47.71 29.70 -27.05
N PHE A 245 -47.11 28.80 -27.85
CA PHE A 245 -47.71 28.32 -29.10
C PHE A 245 -48.94 27.43 -28.87
N GLU A 246 -48.93 26.58 -27.84
CA GLU A 246 -50.09 25.79 -27.43
C GLU A 246 -51.34 26.67 -27.19
N LYS A 247 -51.16 27.90 -26.65
CA LYS A 247 -52.29 28.84 -26.48
C LYS A 247 -52.87 29.33 -27.81
N VAL A 248 -52.03 29.52 -28.83
CA VAL A 248 -52.48 29.95 -30.16
C VAL A 248 -53.23 28.82 -30.85
N GLN A 249 -52.67 27.60 -30.84
CA GLN A 249 -53.35 26.41 -31.38
C GLN A 249 -54.72 26.17 -30.73
N LEU A 250 -54.82 26.35 -29.40
CA LEU A 250 -56.09 26.26 -28.68
C LEU A 250 -57.11 27.30 -29.15
N SER A 251 -56.67 28.52 -29.51
CA SER A 251 -57.57 29.57 -30.00
C SER A 251 -58.00 29.37 -31.45
N GLU A 252 -57.15 28.80 -32.30
CA GLU A 252 -57.43 28.61 -33.73
C GLU A 252 -58.14 27.27 -34.02
N MET A 253 -58.21 26.35 -33.04
CA MET A 253 -58.77 24.98 -33.15
C MET A 253 -58.26 24.17 -34.36
N ASN A 254 -57.14 24.60 -34.95
CA ASN A 254 -56.43 23.92 -36.01
C ASN A 254 -55.02 23.61 -35.50
N PHE A 255 -54.62 22.36 -35.64
CA PHE A 255 -53.40 21.79 -35.06
C PHE A 255 -52.25 21.74 -36.06
#